data_AF-A0A7F8QUI6-F1
#
_entry.id   AF-A0A7F8QUI6-F1
#
_cell.length_a   1.000
_cell.length_b   1.000
_cell.length_c   1.000
_cell.angle_alpha   90.00
_cell.angle_beta   90.00
_cell.angle_gamma   90.00
#
_symmetry.space_group_name_H-M   'P 1'
#
loop_
_entity.id
_entity.type
_entity.pdbx_description
1 polymer ?
#
loop_
_entity_poly.entity_id
_entity_poly.type
_entity_poly.pdbx_seq_one_letter_code
_entity_poly.pdbx_strand_id
1 'polypeptide(L)'
;MALQALQSSGVAFRKILSHFPEELSLAFAYGSGVYRQVGPSSDQKVKIIAMNENVALRSALDKNLKSAVTTAFLMLPESFSEEDLFIEIAGLSYSGDFRMVVGEDKTKVLNIVKPNIAHFRELYGNILQENPQVVYKIQQGRLEIDKSPEGQFTQLMTLPKTLQQQINHIMDPPGKNRDVEETLLQVAHDPDCGEVVRLGLSAIVRPSSMKQSTKGIFTAGVKKSVVYSSLKLHKMWKGWLRKTS
;
A
#
# COMPACT_ATOMS: atom_id res chain seq x y z
N MET A 1 18.15 4.91 0.20
CA MET A 1 17.14 3.84 0.36
C MET A 1 17.25 2.66 -0.63
N ALA A 2 17.83 2.81 -1.84
CA ALA A 2 18.17 1.64 -2.68
C ALA A 2 19.48 0.91 -2.25
N LEU A 3 20.38 1.59 -1.52
CA LEU A 3 21.67 1.02 -1.11
C LEU A 3 21.58 0.01 0.06
N GLN A 4 20.64 0.17 0.99
CA GLN A 4 20.55 -0.69 2.18
C GLN A 4 19.96 -2.07 1.90
N ALA A 5 19.09 -2.18 0.90
CA ALA A 5 18.53 -3.46 0.45
C ALA A 5 19.59 -4.40 -0.21
N LEU A 6 20.78 -3.89 -0.53
CA LEU A 6 21.86 -4.67 -1.16
C LEU A 6 22.84 -5.31 -0.16
N GLN A 7 22.73 -5.08 1.15
CA GLN A 7 23.79 -5.55 2.06
C GLN A 7 23.78 -7.06 2.35
N SER A 8 22.66 -7.76 2.22
CA SER A 8 22.60 -9.23 2.44
C SER A 8 22.41 -10.06 1.17
N SER A 9 22.00 -9.44 0.06
CA SER A 9 21.69 -10.08 -1.23
C SER A 9 22.39 -9.42 -2.43
N GLY A 10 23.32 -8.51 -2.16
CA GLY A 10 23.94 -7.63 -3.15
C GLY A 10 24.75 -8.32 -4.23
N VAL A 11 25.37 -9.48 -3.98
CA VAL A 11 26.20 -10.17 -4.99
C VAL A 11 25.34 -10.74 -6.12
N ALA A 12 24.22 -11.39 -5.79
CA ALA A 12 23.31 -11.93 -6.79
C ALA A 12 22.65 -10.83 -7.62
N PHE A 13 22.22 -9.74 -6.97
CA PHE A 13 21.60 -8.61 -7.68
C PHE A 13 22.58 -7.81 -8.53
N ARG A 14 23.82 -7.60 -8.05
CA ARG A 14 24.88 -6.98 -8.87
C ARG A 14 25.21 -7.82 -10.10
N LYS A 15 25.26 -9.16 -9.95
CA LYS A 15 25.47 -10.08 -11.08
C LYS A 15 24.31 -10.03 -12.08
N ILE A 16 23.07 -9.87 -11.64
CA ILE A 16 21.94 -9.71 -12.58
C ILE A 16 22.01 -8.35 -13.28
N LEU A 17 22.26 -7.29 -12.53
CA LEU A 17 22.35 -5.92 -13.07
C LEU A 17 23.49 -5.76 -14.10
N SER A 18 24.59 -6.50 -13.96
CA SER A 18 25.72 -6.46 -14.91
C SER A 18 25.39 -6.99 -16.31
N HIS A 19 24.23 -7.59 -16.53
CA HIS A 19 23.79 -8.08 -17.84
C HIS A 19 22.96 -7.04 -18.62
N PHE A 20 22.64 -5.91 -18.02
CA PHE A 20 21.85 -4.84 -18.65
C PHE A 20 22.77 -3.68 -19.12
N PRO A 21 22.34 -2.85 -20.08
CA PRO A 21 23.12 -1.69 -20.54
C PRO A 21 23.50 -0.76 -19.39
N GLU A 22 24.64 -0.08 -19.46
CA GLU A 22 25.09 0.81 -18.37
C GLU A 22 24.16 2.03 -18.16
N GLU A 23 23.40 2.43 -19.18
CA GLU A 23 22.44 3.54 -19.13
C GLU A 23 21.05 3.15 -18.63
N LEU A 24 20.98 2.56 -17.44
CA LEU A 24 19.70 2.28 -16.80
C LEU A 24 19.26 3.45 -15.90
N SER A 25 18.02 3.91 -16.09
CA SER A 25 17.47 5.08 -15.39
C SER A 25 16.74 4.78 -14.07
N LEU A 26 16.02 3.64 -13.93
CA LEU A 26 15.28 3.25 -12.70
C LEU A 26 15.25 1.75 -12.19
N ALA A 27 15.84 1.50 -11.00
CA ALA A 27 16.02 0.42 -9.96
C ALA A 27 14.94 -0.09 -9.02
N PHE A 28 14.23 -1.19 -9.26
CA PHE A 28 13.52 -1.84 -8.16
C PHE A 28 13.63 -3.34 -8.16
N ALA A 29 14.10 -3.86 -7.03
CA ALA A 29 13.90 -5.25 -6.62
C ALA A 29 12.73 -5.32 -5.64
N TYR A 30 11.69 -6.09 -5.96
CA TYR A 30 10.55 -6.29 -5.07
C TYR A 30 10.00 -7.72 -5.13
N GLY A 31 9.21 -8.06 -4.13
CA GLY A 31 8.56 -9.36 -4.01
C GLY A 31 9.22 -10.27 -2.98
N SER A 32 8.64 -11.47 -2.83
CA SER A 32 9.02 -12.50 -1.85
C SER A 32 10.46 -13.02 -1.99
N GLY A 33 11.03 -12.93 -3.20
CA GLY A 33 12.43 -13.27 -3.47
C GLY A 33 13.43 -12.19 -3.04
N VAL A 34 12.94 -11.00 -2.65
CA VAL A 34 13.76 -9.89 -2.11
C VAL A 34 13.51 -9.76 -0.60
N TYR A 35 12.24 -9.75 -0.20
CA TYR A 35 11.82 -9.69 1.20
C TYR A 35 10.89 -10.86 1.51
N ARG A 36 11.27 -11.74 2.44
CA ARG A 36 10.49 -12.94 2.75
C ARG A 36 9.15 -12.57 3.41
N GLN A 37 8.11 -13.31 3.02
CA GLN A 37 6.80 -13.31 3.67
C GLN A 37 6.69 -14.56 4.55
N VAL A 38 5.84 -14.52 5.59
CA VAL A 38 5.54 -15.73 6.38
C VAL A 38 4.65 -16.68 5.56
N GLY A 39 5.12 -17.90 5.27
CA GLY A 39 4.36 -18.92 4.53
C GLY A 39 5.24 -19.86 3.69
N PRO A 40 4.67 -20.86 2.98
CA PRO A 40 5.45 -21.81 2.21
C PRO A 40 6.26 -21.12 1.11
N SER A 41 7.57 -21.37 1.13
CA SER A 41 8.55 -20.88 0.17
C SER A 41 8.35 -21.56 -1.18
N SER A 42 7.66 -20.90 -2.11
CA SER A 42 7.83 -21.21 -3.53
C SER A 42 8.99 -20.40 -4.08
N ASP A 43 9.84 -21.05 -4.87
CA ASP A 43 10.93 -20.44 -5.61
C ASP A 43 10.38 -19.32 -6.51
N GLN A 44 10.55 -18.06 -6.10
CA GLN A 44 9.86 -16.91 -6.68
C GLN A 44 10.87 -15.94 -7.30
N LYS A 45 10.59 -15.56 -8.56
CA LYS A 45 11.45 -14.72 -9.39
C LYS A 45 11.61 -13.32 -8.79
N VAL A 46 12.85 -12.84 -8.74
CA VAL A 46 13.19 -11.45 -8.45
C VAL A 46 12.96 -10.63 -9.70
N LYS A 47 12.13 -9.58 -9.58
CA LYS A 47 11.99 -8.57 -10.64
C LYS A 47 12.98 -7.45 -10.35
N ILE A 48 13.80 -7.10 -11.33
CA ILE A 48 14.76 -6.00 -11.26
C ILE A 48 14.46 -5.02 -12.39
N ILE A 49 14.44 -3.74 -12.06
CA ILE A 49 14.48 -2.57 -12.95
C ILE A 49 15.69 -1.75 -12.40
N ALA A 50 16.52 -0.93 -13.10
CA ALA A 50 17.85 -0.41 -12.65
C ALA A 50 18.08 1.15 -12.57
N MET A 51 18.62 1.81 -11.49
CA MET A 51 18.37 3.21 -10.99
C MET A 51 19.56 4.15 -11.10
N ASN A 52 19.31 5.39 -11.52
CA ASN A 52 20.20 6.54 -11.34
C ASN A 52 19.54 7.60 -10.43
N GLU A 53 20.34 8.51 -9.87
CA GLU A 53 19.94 9.56 -8.92
C GLU A 53 19.03 10.62 -9.55
N ASN A 54 17.72 10.33 -9.66
CA ASN A 54 16.73 11.31 -10.11
C ASN A 54 16.05 11.99 -8.91
N VAL A 55 16.35 13.28 -8.70
CA VAL A 55 15.79 14.11 -7.61
C VAL A 55 14.26 14.19 -7.69
N ALA A 56 13.69 14.33 -8.89
CA ALA A 56 12.24 14.41 -9.08
C ALA A 56 11.55 13.10 -8.66
N LEU A 57 12.18 11.95 -8.95
CA LEU A 57 11.67 10.66 -8.50
C LEU A 57 11.75 10.49 -6.98
N ARG A 58 12.86 10.89 -6.34
CA ARG A 58 12.98 10.85 -4.87
C ARG A 58 11.90 11.72 -4.23
N SER A 59 11.65 12.90 -4.78
CA SER A 59 10.56 13.78 -4.35
C SER A 59 9.17 13.15 -4.55
N ALA A 60 8.93 12.50 -5.69
CA ALA A 60 7.67 11.80 -5.93
C ALA A 60 7.44 10.61 -4.98
N LEU A 61 8.50 9.86 -4.68
CA LEU A 61 8.46 8.76 -3.70
C LEU A 61 8.18 9.28 -2.29
N ASP A 62 8.86 10.35 -1.86
CA ASP A 62 8.62 10.98 -0.55
C ASP A 62 7.16 11.46 -0.42
N LYS A 63 6.65 12.15 -1.45
CA LYS A 63 5.24 12.56 -1.50
C LYS A 63 4.29 11.37 -1.44
N ASN A 64 4.61 10.27 -2.12
CA ASN A 64 3.82 9.05 -2.09
C ASN A 64 3.81 8.40 -0.70
N LEU A 65 4.95 8.32 -0.02
CA LEU A 65 5.05 7.76 1.34
C LEU A 65 4.26 8.62 2.33
N LYS A 66 4.40 9.94 2.28
CA LYS A 66 3.62 10.88 3.10
C LYS A 66 2.12 10.74 2.85
N SER A 67 1.72 10.68 1.58
CA SER A 67 0.30 10.47 1.21
C SER A 67 -0.25 9.14 1.75
N ALA A 68 0.54 8.07 1.72
CA ALA A 68 0.13 6.77 2.27
C ALA A 68 -0.05 6.83 3.80
N VAL A 69 0.86 7.50 4.51
CA VAL A 69 0.75 7.73 5.96
C VAL A 69 -0.51 8.51 6.29
N THR A 70 -0.76 9.65 5.63
CA THR A 70 -1.97 10.45 5.89
C THR A 70 -3.25 9.70 5.54
N THR A 71 -3.26 8.91 4.47
CA THR A 71 -4.42 8.08 4.12
C THR A 71 -4.69 7.05 5.22
N ALA A 72 -3.65 6.40 5.75
CA ALA A 72 -3.79 5.44 6.84
C ALA A 72 -4.28 6.11 8.14
N PHE A 73 -3.78 7.29 8.49
CA PHE A 73 -4.26 8.04 9.66
C PHE A 73 -5.76 8.36 9.61
N LEU A 74 -6.27 8.75 8.45
CA LEU A 74 -7.71 9.00 8.30
C LEU A 74 -8.56 7.74 8.52
N MET A 75 -8.02 6.56 8.19
CA MET A 75 -8.72 5.27 8.30
C MET A 75 -8.52 4.56 9.65
N LEU A 76 -7.51 4.95 10.42
CA LEU A 76 -7.21 4.39 11.74
C LEU A 76 -7.95 5.15 12.86
N PRO A 77 -8.13 4.50 14.04
CA PRO A 77 -8.65 5.16 15.22
C PRO A 77 -7.68 6.24 15.75
N GLU A 78 -8.10 7.00 16.76
CA GLU A 78 -7.29 8.06 17.38
C GLU A 78 -5.96 7.55 17.94
N SER A 79 -5.92 6.32 18.45
CA SER A 79 -4.69 5.70 18.97
C SER A 79 -4.52 4.27 18.47
N PHE A 80 -3.33 3.95 17.96
CA PHE A 80 -3.01 2.67 17.33
C PHE A 80 -1.53 2.32 17.50
N SER A 81 -1.18 1.06 17.19
CA SER A 81 0.21 0.60 17.22
C SER A 81 0.94 0.85 15.89
N GLU A 82 2.28 0.81 15.91
CA GLU A 82 3.07 0.80 14.67
C GLU A 82 2.68 -0.36 13.73
N GLU A 83 2.37 -1.52 14.30
CA GLU A 83 1.95 -2.68 13.50
C GLU A 83 0.65 -2.38 12.75
N ASP A 84 -0.34 -1.78 13.42
CA ASP A 84 -1.60 -1.38 12.80
C ASP A 84 -1.36 -0.39 11.66
N LEU A 85 -0.51 0.61 11.89
CA LEU A 85 -0.13 1.59 10.86
C LEU A 85 0.46 0.92 9.63
N PHE A 86 1.44 0.03 9.83
CA PHE A 86 2.14 -0.61 8.72
C PHE A 86 1.24 -1.61 7.97
N ILE A 87 0.33 -2.29 8.69
CA ILE A 87 -0.73 -3.10 8.08
C ILE A 87 -1.64 -2.22 7.23
N GLU A 88 -2.09 -1.08 7.74
CA GLU A 88 -2.99 -0.19 7.02
C GLU A 88 -2.32 0.36 5.75
N ILE A 89 -1.10 0.90 5.88
CA ILE A 89 -0.31 1.41 4.75
C ILE A 89 -0.10 0.33 3.67
N ALA A 90 0.32 -0.88 4.08
CA ALA A 90 0.50 -1.99 3.14
C ALA A 90 -0.83 -2.44 2.52
N GLY A 91 -1.93 -2.30 3.26
CA GLY A 91 -3.30 -2.60 2.86
C GLY A 91 -3.88 -1.63 1.82
N LEU A 92 -3.41 -0.39 1.74
CA LEU A 92 -3.96 0.62 0.82
C LEU A 92 -3.97 0.14 -0.64
N SER A 93 -2.87 -0.47 -1.10
CA SER A 93 -2.74 -1.01 -2.46
C SER A 93 -3.62 -2.25 -2.74
N TYR A 94 -4.18 -2.82 -1.67
CA TYR A 94 -5.08 -3.98 -1.69
C TYR A 94 -6.54 -3.59 -1.46
N SER A 95 -6.81 -2.34 -1.04
CA SER A 95 -8.16 -1.83 -0.83
C SER A 95 -8.92 -1.84 -2.14
N GLY A 96 -9.91 -2.73 -2.29
CA GLY A 96 -10.62 -2.91 -3.57
C GLY A 96 -9.89 -3.76 -4.60
N ASP A 97 -8.74 -4.36 -4.29
CA ASP A 97 -8.07 -5.31 -5.18
C ASP A 97 -8.88 -6.62 -5.27
N PHE A 98 -9.43 -6.91 -6.45
CA PHE A 98 -10.22 -8.11 -6.70
C PHE A 98 -9.48 -9.40 -6.36
N ARG A 99 -8.15 -9.42 -6.50
CA ARG A 99 -7.33 -10.60 -6.15
C ARG A 99 -7.35 -10.89 -4.66
N MET A 100 -7.56 -9.88 -3.82
CA MET A 100 -7.75 -10.05 -2.39
C MET A 100 -9.15 -10.56 -2.05
N VAL A 101 -10.12 -10.40 -2.95
CA VAL A 101 -11.44 -11.04 -2.87
C VAL A 101 -11.33 -12.51 -3.26
N VAL A 102 -10.65 -12.82 -4.37
CA VAL A 102 -10.50 -14.18 -4.91
C VAL A 102 -9.04 -14.49 -5.27
N GLY A 103 -8.50 -15.56 -4.69
CA GLY A 103 -7.24 -16.17 -5.12
C GLY A 103 -5.98 -15.73 -4.38
N GLU A 104 -6.05 -14.77 -3.47
CA GLU A 104 -4.95 -14.45 -2.55
C GLU A 104 -5.30 -14.83 -1.11
N ASP A 105 -4.24 -15.00 -0.31
CA ASP A 105 -4.34 -15.20 1.13
C ASP A 105 -4.93 -13.96 1.81
N LYS A 106 -5.99 -14.11 2.61
CA LYS A 106 -6.63 -12.99 3.33
C LYS A 106 -5.72 -12.38 4.39
N THR A 107 -4.73 -13.14 4.86
CA THR A 107 -3.70 -12.68 5.81
C THR A 107 -2.44 -12.18 5.10
N LYS A 108 -2.46 -12.02 3.77
CA LYS A 108 -1.29 -11.64 2.97
C LYS A 108 -0.60 -10.37 3.46
N VAL A 109 -1.37 -9.33 3.79
CA VAL A 109 -0.84 -8.05 4.27
C VAL A 109 -0.10 -8.27 5.59
N LEU A 110 -0.71 -8.97 6.53
CA LEU A 110 -0.10 -9.37 7.80
C LEU A 110 1.21 -10.15 7.59
N ASN A 111 1.18 -11.11 6.67
CA ASN A 111 2.33 -11.96 6.33
C ASN A 111 3.47 -11.19 5.63
N ILE A 112 3.18 -10.00 5.07
CA ILE A 112 4.19 -9.07 4.55
C ILE A 112 4.76 -8.23 5.68
N VAL A 113 3.89 -7.64 6.51
CA VAL A 113 4.28 -6.62 7.49
C VAL A 113 5.03 -7.21 8.68
N LYS A 114 4.48 -8.23 9.35
CA LYS A 114 5.08 -8.82 10.55
C LYS A 114 6.57 -9.18 10.43
N PRO A 115 7.02 -9.91 9.40
CA PRO A 115 8.44 -10.25 9.26
C PRO A 115 9.31 -9.07 8.81
N ASN A 116 8.73 -7.96 8.36
CA ASN A 116 9.46 -6.82 7.78
C ASN A 116 9.29 -5.51 8.58
N ILE A 117 8.78 -5.55 9.82
CA ILE A 117 8.52 -4.35 10.66
C ILE A 117 9.73 -3.41 10.73
N ALA A 118 10.95 -3.94 10.87
CA ALA A 118 12.16 -3.12 10.94
C ALA A 118 12.36 -2.25 9.68
N HIS A 119 12.06 -2.77 8.50
CA HIS A 119 12.13 -2.01 7.25
C HIS A 119 11.02 -0.97 7.13
N PHE A 120 9.83 -1.26 7.65
CA PHE A 120 8.76 -0.25 7.74
C PHE A 120 9.16 0.90 8.67
N ARG A 121 9.77 0.61 9.82
CA ARG A 121 10.29 1.65 10.72
C ARG A 121 11.36 2.51 10.07
N GLU A 122 12.28 1.90 9.33
CA GLU A 122 13.30 2.64 8.57
C GLU A 122 12.67 3.54 7.50
N LEU A 123 11.68 3.03 6.77
CA LEU A 123 11.04 3.73 5.67
C LEU A 123 10.16 4.90 6.13
N TYR A 124 9.41 4.71 7.21
CA TYR A 124 8.41 5.68 7.69
C TYR A 124 8.85 6.48 8.92
N GLY A 125 9.90 6.06 9.64
CA GLY A 125 10.29 6.65 10.92
C GLY A 125 10.51 8.16 10.87
N ASN A 126 11.29 8.65 9.90
CA ASN A 126 11.53 10.09 9.73
C ASN A 126 10.23 10.84 9.40
N ILE A 127 9.39 10.27 8.52
CA ILE A 127 8.10 10.86 8.15
C ILE A 127 7.20 11.00 9.38
N LEU A 128 7.18 9.99 10.26
CA LEU A 128 6.38 10.00 11.48
C LEU A 128 6.90 10.97 12.55
N GLN A 129 8.22 11.13 12.64
CA GLN A 129 8.84 12.09 13.58
C GLN A 129 8.65 13.55 13.14
N GLU A 130 8.65 13.81 11.84
CA GLU A 130 8.54 15.17 11.28
C GLU A 130 7.08 15.59 11.06
N ASN A 131 6.11 14.68 11.13
CA ASN A 131 4.72 14.98 10.84
C ASN A 131 4.02 15.63 12.05
N PRO A 132 3.56 16.90 11.95
CA PRO A 132 2.91 17.58 13.07
C PRO A 132 1.53 17.04 13.45
N GLN A 133 0.94 16.17 12.61
CA GLN A 133 -0.41 15.63 12.79
C GLN A 133 -0.44 14.36 13.66
N VAL A 134 0.72 13.89 14.13
CA VAL A 134 0.85 12.66 14.91
C VAL A 134 1.80 12.84 16.09
N VAL A 135 1.41 12.29 17.23
CA VAL A 135 2.29 12.11 18.39
C VAL A 135 2.82 10.68 18.36
N TYR A 136 4.09 10.52 17.97
CA TYR A 136 4.72 9.21 17.87
C TYR A 136 5.50 8.87 19.14
N LYS A 137 4.96 7.95 19.95
CA LYS A 137 5.57 7.43 21.17
C LYS A 137 6.44 6.21 20.84
N ILE A 138 7.60 6.47 20.23
CA ILE A 138 8.51 5.44 19.69
C ILE A 138 8.80 4.32 20.68
N GLN A 139 9.13 4.64 21.94
CA GLN A 139 9.47 3.65 22.96
C GLN A 139 8.30 2.69 23.29
N GLN A 140 7.07 3.14 23.07
CA GLN A 140 5.86 2.36 23.31
C GLN A 140 5.32 1.70 22.03
N GLY A 141 5.88 2.04 20.85
CA GLY A 141 5.35 1.61 19.56
C GLY A 141 3.91 2.07 19.32
N ARG A 142 3.52 3.22 19.91
CA ARG A 142 2.16 3.78 19.80
C ARG A 142 2.16 5.13 19.11
N LEU A 143 1.08 5.40 18.40
CA LEU A 143 0.81 6.66 17.74
C LEU A 143 -0.55 7.19 18.18
N GLU A 144 -0.65 8.50 18.29
CA GLU A 144 -1.89 9.23 18.58
C GLU A 144 -2.06 10.33 17.53
N ILE A 145 -3.26 10.44 16.94
CA ILE A 145 -3.58 11.40 15.88
C ILE A 145 -4.79 12.22 16.27
N ASP A 146 -4.82 13.48 15.84
CA ASP A 146 -5.99 14.32 16.03
C ASP A 146 -7.13 13.92 15.08
N LYS A 147 -8.26 13.49 15.65
CA LYS A 147 -9.50 13.14 14.93
C LYS A 147 -10.58 14.22 15.03
N SER A 148 -10.25 15.41 15.52
CA SER A 148 -11.13 16.58 15.41
C SER A 148 -11.50 16.87 13.95
N PRO A 149 -12.65 17.51 13.66
CA PRO A 149 -12.99 17.92 12.30
C PRO A 149 -11.90 18.78 11.64
N GLU A 150 -11.22 19.64 12.40
CA GLU A 150 -10.13 20.49 11.91
C GLU A 150 -8.90 19.66 11.52
N GLY A 151 -8.51 18.71 12.37
CA GLY A 151 -7.41 17.78 12.13
C GLY A 151 -7.69 16.88 10.91
N GLN A 152 -8.92 16.36 10.81
CA GLN A 152 -9.34 15.53 9.69
C GLN A 152 -9.42 16.33 8.39
N PHE A 153 -9.96 17.55 8.39
CA PHE A 153 -10.00 18.40 7.21
C PHE A 153 -8.61 18.73 6.69
N THR A 154 -7.68 19.07 7.59
CA THR A 154 -6.28 19.32 7.25
C THR A 154 -5.66 18.10 6.56
N GLN A 155 -5.86 16.90 7.11
CA GLN A 155 -5.38 15.65 6.49
C GLN A 155 -6.02 15.40 5.13
N LEU A 156 -7.35 15.54 5.01
CA LEU A 156 -8.10 15.36 3.76
C LEU A 156 -7.59 16.27 2.64
N MET A 157 -7.27 17.53 2.95
CA MET A 157 -6.73 18.50 1.99
C MET A 157 -5.33 18.15 1.47
N THR A 158 -4.58 17.30 2.18
CA THR A 158 -3.26 16.81 1.76
C THR A 158 -3.29 15.49 0.98
N LEU A 159 -4.45 14.81 0.91
CA LEU A 159 -4.60 13.57 0.14
C LEU A 159 -4.25 13.78 -1.34
N PRO A 160 -3.86 12.72 -2.07
CA PRO A 160 -3.71 12.80 -3.52
C PRO A 160 -4.96 13.36 -4.20
N LYS A 161 -4.81 14.25 -5.17
CA LYS A 161 -5.95 14.91 -5.84
C LYS A 161 -6.96 13.94 -6.43
N THR A 162 -6.50 12.81 -6.96
CA THR A 162 -7.39 11.75 -7.44
C THR A 162 -8.27 11.17 -6.33
N LEU A 163 -7.75 11.01 -5.12
CA LEU A 163 -8.53 10.53 -3.97
C LEU A 163 -9.52 11.59 -3.49
N GLN A 164 -9.11 12.86 -3.42
CA GLN A 164 -10.03 13.97 -3.11
C GLN A 164 -11.20 14.01 -4.11
N GLN A 165 -10.92 13.85 -5.41
CA GLN A 165 -11.93 13.81 -6.46
C GLN A 165 -12.86 12.60 -6.36
N GLN A 166 -12.33 11.41 -6.00
CA GLN A 166 -13.18 10.23 -5.81
C GLN A 166 -14.08 10.38 -4.58
N ILE A 167 -13.57 10.93 -3.48
CA ILE A 167 -14.38 11.28 -2.30
C ILE A 167 -15.47 12.26 -2.71
N ASN A 168 -15.13 13.32 -3.45
CA ASN A 168 -16.11 14.28 -3.94
C ASN A 168 -17.20 13.60 -4.79
N HIS A 169 -16.82 12.75 -5.73
CA HIS A 169 -17.77 12.06 -6.60
C HIS A 169 -18.72 11.11 -5.86
N ILE A 170 -18.24 10.48 -4.78
CA ILE A 170 -19.05 9.57 -3.96
C ILE A 170 -20.03 10.36 -3.08
N MET A 171 -19.60 11.51 -2.57
CA MET A 171 -20.36 12.31 -1.60
C MET A 171 -21.22 13.40 -2.25
N ASP A 172 -20.95 13.78 -3.50
CA ASP A 172 -21.73 14.79 -4.23
C ASP A 172 -22.90 14.14 -4.99
N PRO A 173 -24.16 14.36 -4.56
CA PRO A 173 -25.30 13.85 -5.29
C PRO A 173 -25.44 14.53 -6.66
N PRO A 174 -26.01 13.84 -7.67
CA PRO A 174 -26.16 14.39 -9.01
C PRO A 174 -26.86 15.76 -8.99
N GLY A 175 -26.21 16.77 -9.57
CA GLY A 175 -26.78 18.11 -9.78
C GLY A 175 -26.41 19.18 -8.74
N LYS A 176 -25.65 18.83 -7.69
CA LYS A 176 -25.24 19.78 -6.64
C LYS A 176 -23.90 20.47 -6.94
N ASN A 177 -23.07 19.91 -7.85
CA ASN A 177 -21.81 20.47 -8.38
C ASN A 177 -20.93 21.10 -7.28
N ARG A 178 -20.78 20.39 -6.16
CA ARG A 178 -20.05 20.92 -5.00
C ARG A 178 -18.57 21.03 -5.26
N ASP A 179 -17.98 22.07 -4.69
CA ASP A 179 -16.52 22.19 -4.65
C ASP A 179 -15.94 21.06 -3.80
N VAL A 180 -14.78 20.55 -4.22
CA VAL A 180 -14.06 19.49 -3.52
C VAL A 180 -13.76 19.92 -2.09
N GLU A 181 -13.39 21.17 -1.86
CA GLU A 181 -13.08 21.68 -0.52
C GLU A 181 -14.31 21.66 0.41
N GLU A 182 -15.49 22.08 -0.07
CA GLU A 182 -16.74 22.03 0.70
C GLU A 182 -17.08 20.58 1.07
N THR A 183 -16.94 19.65 0.11
CA THR A 183 -17.21 18.23 0.37
C THR A 183 -16.22 17.64 1.37
N LEU A 184 -14.93 17.96 1.26
CA LEU A 184 -13.92 17.49 2.23
C LEU A 184 -14.18 18.08 3.63
N LEU A 185 -14.63 19.33 3.72
CA LEU A 185 -15.02 19.94 5.00
C LEU A 185 -16.21 19.20 5.61
N GLN A 186 -17.22 18.85 4.81
CA GLN A 186 -18.34 18.05 5.28
C GLN A 186 -17.90 16.65 5.73
N VAL A 187 -17.05 15.98 4.96
CA VAL A 187 -16.50 14.65 5.28
C VAL A 187 -15.67 14.67 6.56
N ALA A 188 -15.00 15.78 6.87
CA ALA A 188 -14.23 15.92 8.10
C ALA A 188 -15.11 15.91 9.37
N HIS A 189 -16.39 16.31 9.24
CA HIS A 189 -17.37 16.27 10.32
C HIS A 189 -18.15 14.95 10.38
N ASP A 190 -17.93 14.06 9.41
CA ASP A 190 -18.62 12.78 9.34
C ASP A 190 -17.98 11.80 10.34
N PRO A 191 -18.77 11.16 11.24
CA PRO A 191 -18.23 10.13 12.13
C PRO A 191 -17.59 8.95 11.37
N ASP A 192 -18.03 8.72 10.13
CA ASP A 192 -17.55 7.66 9.24
C ASP A 192 -16.53 8.18 8.21
N CYS A 193 -15.84 9.30 8.49
CA CYS A 193 -14.83 9.91 7.60
C CYS A 193 -13.83 8.88 7.04
N GLY A 194 -13.28 8.02 7.90
CA GLY A 194 -12.34 6.98 7.51
C GLY A 194 -12.93 5.97 6.50
N GLU A 195 -14.21 5.64 6.63
CA GLU A 195 -14.92 4.75 5.71
C GLU A 195 -15.18 5.42 4.36
N VAL A 196 -15.49 6.72 4.34
CA VAL A 196 -15.59 7.50 3.10
C VAL A 196 -14.27 7.50 2.35
N VAL A 197 -13.15 7.73 3.05
CA VAL A 197 -11.79 7.65 2.48
C VAL A 197 -11.51 6.26 1.91
N ARG A 198 -11.89 5.20 2.64
CA ARG A 198 -11.74 3.80 2.21
C ARG A 198 -12.53 3.50 0.94
N LEU A 199 -13.76 4.01 0.82
CA LEU A 199 -14.58 3.87 -0.38
C LEU A 199 -13.95 4.57 -1.58
N GLY A 200 -13.48 5.82 -1.40
CA GLY A 200 -12.77 6.57 -2.43
C GLY A 200 -11.51 5.85 -2.91
N LEU A 201 -10.69 5.34 -1.98
CA LEU A 201 -9.49 4.57 -2.30
C LEU A 201 -9.83 3.30 -3.07
N SER A 202 -10.86 2.57 -2.63
CA SER A 202 -11.30 1.36 -3.30
C SER A 202 -11.79 1.63 -4.73
N ALA A 203 -12.41 2.79 -5.01
CA ALA A 203 -12.83 3.18 -6.36
C ALA A 203 -11.63 3.41 -7.30
N ILE A 204 -10.48 3.83 -6.77
CA ILE A 204 -9.23 4.01 -7.54
C ILE A 204 -8.61 2.66 -7.90
N VAL A 205 -8.52 1.74 -6.94
CA VAL A 205 -7.77 0.48 -7.10
C VAL A 205 -8.57 -0.56 -7.91
N ARG A 206 -9.89 -0.67 -7.70
CA ARG A 206 -10.75 -1.69 -8.33
C ARG A 206 -10.58 -1.80 -9.84
N PRO A 207 -10.67 -0.71 -10.64
CA PRO A 207 -10.65 -0.82 -12.10
C PRO A 207 -9.34 -1.40 -12.65
N SER A 208 -8.20 -1.04 -12.06
CA SER A 208 -6.89 -1.51 -12.51
C SER A 208 -6.67 -2.98 -12.14
N SER A 209 -7.05 -3.38 -10.92
CA SER A 209 -6.96 -4.77 -10.45
C SER A 209 -7.84 -5.71 -11.28
N MET A 210 -9.08 -5.32 -11.60
CA MET A 210 -9.99 -6.10 -12.45
C MET A 210 -9.40 -6.30 -13.84
N LYS A 211 -8.95 -5.22 -14.50
CA LYS A 211 -8.33 -5.29 -15.84
C LYS A 211 -7.09 -6.19 -15.83
N GLN A 212 -6.24 -6.09 -14.81
CA GLN A 212 -5.05 -6.94 -14.69
C GLN A 212 -5.41 -8.42 -14.52
N SER A 213 -6.40 -8.72 -13.68
CA SER A 213 -6.82 -10.10 -13.40
C SER A 213 -7.43 -10.76 -14.64
N THR A 214 -8.30 -10.05 -15.35
CA THR A 214 -8.91 -10.53 -16.61
C THR A 214 -7.84 -10.76 -17.69
N LYS A 215 -6.92 -9.79 -17.89
CA LYS A 215 -5.81 -9.95 -18.86
C LYS A 215 -4.92 -11.16 -18.54
N GLY A 216 -4.65 -11.43 -17.26
CA GLY A 216 -3.85 -12.58 -16.83
C GLY A 216 -4.46 -13.93 -17.22
N ILE A 217 -5.80 -14.05 -17.16
CA ILE A 217 -6.51 -15.28 -17.55
C ILE A 217 -6.44 -15.49 -19.06
N PHE A 218 -6.63 -14.44 -19.86
CA PHE A 218 -6.64 -14.53 -21.33
C PHE A 218 -5.24 -14.74 -21.93
N THR A 219 -4.18 -14.19 -21.32
CA THR A 219 -2.82 -14.23 -21.90
C THR A 219 -2.00 -15.47 -21.54
N ALA A 220 -2.33 -16.19 -20.45
CA ALA A 220 -1.55 -17.35 -20.00
C ALA A 220 -1.91 -18.68 -20.69
N GLY A 221 -3.00 -18.73 -21.45
CA GLY A 221 -3.53 -19.95 -22.09
C GLY A 221 -4.33 -20.83 -21.12
N VAL A 222 -5.43 -21.43 -21.60
CA VAL A 222 -6.49 -22.09 -20.79
C VAL A 222 -5.92 -23.08 -19.76
N LYS A 223 -5.03 -24.00 -20.16
CA LYS A 223 -4.45 -25.00 -19.24
C LYS A 223 -3.63 -24.39 -18.10
N LYS A 224 -2.78 -23.40 -18.37
CA LYS A 224 -1.96 -22.76 -17.33
C LYS A 224 -2.81 -21.88 -16.42
N SER A 225 -3.82 -21.20 -16.96
CA SER A 225 -4.77 -20.40 -16.19
C SER A 225 -5.54 -21.25 -15.17
N VAL A 226 -5.97 -22.47 -15.54
CA VAL A 226 -6.65 -23.40 -14.62
C VAL A 226 -5.74 -23.84 -13.48
N VAL A 227 -4.52 -24.31 -13.79
CA VAL A 227 -3.55 -24.75 -12.76
C VAL A 227 -3.12 -23.59 -11.85
N TYR A 228 -2.88 -22.41 -12.41
CA TYR A 228 -2.50 -21.25 -11.61
C TYR A 228 -3.64 -20.76 -10.70
N SER A 229 -4.87 -20.78 -11.19
CA SER A 229 -6.06 -20.41 -10.42
C SER A 229 -6.32 -21.39 -9.28
N SER A 230 -6.13 -22.70 -9.48
CA SER A 230 -6.31 -23.70 -8.42
C SER A 230 -5.28 -23.54 -7.29
N LEU A 231 -4.01 -23.27 -7.62
CA LEU A 231 -2.97 -22.96 -6.62
C LEU A 231 -3.31 -21.72 -5.79
N LYS A 232 -3.88 -20.70 -6.43
CA LYS A 232 -4.33 -19.47 -5.76
C LYS A 232 -5.51 -19.70 -4.82
N LEU A 233 -6.51 -20.48 -5.25
CA LEU A 233 -7.64 -20.86 -4.41
C LEU A 233 -7.19 -21.71 -3.20
N HIS A 234 -6.26 -22.64 -3.41
CA HIS A 234 -5.67 -23.42 -2.32
C HIS A 234 -4.94 -22.54 -1.30
N LYS A 235 -4.15 -21.57 -1.77
CA LYS A 235 -3.48 -20.60 -0.90
C LYS A 235 -4.47 -19.78 -0.09
N MET A 236 -5.55 -19.32 -0.73
CA MET A 236 -6.63 -18.59 -0.07
C MET A 236 -7.30 -19.43 1.03
N TRP A 237 -7.59 -20.71 0.75
CA TRP A 237 -8.22 -21.62 1.73
C TRP A 237 -7.32 -21.89 2.94
N LYS A 238 -6.02 -22.15 2.71
CA LYS A 238 -5.05 -22.29 3.81
C LYS A 238 -4.96 -21.04 4.68
N GLY A 239 -4.98 -19.86 4.06
CA GLY A 239 -5.01 -18.59 4.79
C GLY A 239 -6.26 -18.42 5.65
N TRP A 240 -7.42 -18.85 5.16
CA TRP A 240 -8.68 -18.80 5.91
C TRP A 240 -8.65 -19.69 7.15
N LEU A 241 -8.19 -20.94 7.04
CA LEU A 241 -8.07 -21.87 8.17
C LEU A 241 -7.16 -21.35 9.30
N ARG A 242 -6.08 -20.64 8.95
CA ARG A 242 -5.16 -20.03 9.92
C ARG A 242 -5.75 -18.81 10.64
N LYS A 243 -6.81 -18.20 10.08
CA LYS A 243 -7.50 -17.06 10.71
C LYS A 243 -8.57 -17.49 11.71
N THR A 244 -9.13 -18.69 11.54
CA THR A 244 -10.21 -19.24 12.39
C THR A 244 -9.70 -20.10 13.56
N SER A 245 -8.38 -20.30 13.67
CA SER A 245 -7.72 -21.00 14.78
C SER A 245 -7.03 -19.98 15.68
#